data_AF-A0AAW3I5Q2-F1
#
_entry.id   AF-A0AAW3I5Q2-F1
#
_cell.length_a   1.000
_cell.length_b   1.000
_cell.length_c   1.000
_cell.angle_alpha   90.00
_cell.angle_beta   90.00
_cell.angle_gamma   90.00
#
_symmetry.space_group_name_H-M   'P 1'
#
loop_
_entity.id
_entity.type
_entity.pdbx_description
1 polymer ?
#
loop_
_entity_poly.entity_id
_entity_poly.type
_entity_poly.pdbx_seq_one_letter_code
_entity_poly.pdbx_strand_id
1 'polypeptide(L)'
;MSRIYIYSTLSNDQLYQLKNGHSVLIAGKANVANKQLVTPKGKATPITEDEFNLLQENIVFKAHFKNGFVAASHEKSDAEAFAARELAPTDKSAQDTPETAKKRNAGGAKVKDAEA
;
A
#
# COMPACT_ATOMS: atom_id res chain seq x y z
N MET A 1 -18.93 -16.88 9.11
CA MET A 1 -18.52 -16.06 7.96
C MET A 1 -17.02 -15.95 8.00
N SER A 2 -16.32 -16.44 6.97
CA SER A 2 -14.87 -16.31 6.91
C SER A 2 -14.50 -14.84 6.67
N ARG A 3 -13.35 -14.44 7.20
CA ARG A 3 -12.82 -13.08 7.05
C ARG A 3 -11.64 -13.11 6.11
N ILE A 4 -11.58 -12.12 5.23
CA ILE A 4 -10.42 -11.84 4.40
C ILE A 4 -9.74 -10.60 4.95
N TYR A 5 -8.42 -10.62 5.06
CA TYR A 5 -7.61 -9.49 5.47
C TYR A 5 -7.04 -8.81 4.25
N ILE A 6 -7.39 -7.55 4.05
CA ILE A 6 -6.83 -6.69 3.00
C ILE A 6 -5.67 -5.90 3.59
N TYR A 7 -4.48 -6.12 3.06
CA TYR A 7 -3.27 -5.38 3.38
C TYR A 7 -3.12 -4.22 2.40
N SER A 8 -2.82 -3.02 2.89
CA SER A 8 -2.68 -1.81 2.09
C SER A 8 -1.40 -1.05 2.42
N THR A 9 -0.67 -0.61 1.40
CA THR A 9 0.46 0.33 1.48
C THR A 9 0.09 1.74 1.02
N LEU A 10 -1.19 2.02 0.84
CA LEU A 10 -1.64 3.36 0.47
C LEU A 10 -1.53 4.31 1.66
N SER A 11 -1.03 5.52 1.42
CA SER A 11 -0.91 6.54 2.47
C SER A 11 -2.27 7.08 2.91
N ASN A 12 -3.28 7.06 2.03
CA ASN A 12 -4.65 7.48 2.35
C ASN A 12 -5.57 6.28 2.59
N ASP A 13 -6.55 6.46 3.47
CA ASP A 13 -7.66 5.53 3.61
C ASP A 13 -8.48 5.53 2.30
N GLN A 14 -8.89 4.34 1.84
CA GLN A 14 -9.65 4.20 0.59
C GLN A 14 -11.06 3.72 0.87
N LEU A 15 -12.04 4.48 0.40
CA LEU A 15 -13.45 4.10 0.45
C LEU A 15 -13.87 3.63 -0.95
N TYR A 16 -14.01 2.33 -1.12
CA TYR A 16 -14.42 1.74 -2.40
C TYR A 16 -15.95 1.58 -2.44
N GLN A 17 -16.56 2.10 -3.50
CA GLN A 17 -17.98 1.86 -3.78
C GLN A 17 -18.17 0.49 -4.43
N LEU A 18 -19.08 -0.28 -3.86
CA LEU A 18 -19.48 -1.59 -4.35
C LEU A 18 -20.68 -1.46 -5.28
N LYS A 19 -20.87 -2.44 -6.16
CA LYS A 19 -21.98 -2.46 -7.13
C LYS A 19 -23.36 -2.54 -6.48
N ASN A 20 -23.46 -3.05 -5.26
CA ASN A 20 -24.70 -3.12 -4.49
C ASN A 20 -25.08 -1.77 -3.82
N GLY A 21 -24.33 -0.69 -4.09
CA GLY A 21 -24.57 0.64 -3.52
C GLY A 21 -23.95 0.86 -2.14
N HIS A 22 -23.33 -0.16 -1.54
CA HIS A 22 -22.60 -0.02 -0.29
C HIS A 22 -21.16 0.42 -0.54
N SER A 23 -20.44 0.79 0.52
CA SER A 23 -19.02 1.14 0.43
C SER A 23 -18.21 0.40 1.48
N VAL A 24 -16.98 0.01 1.12
CA VAL A 24 -16.03 -0.67 2.01
C VAL A 24 -14.85 0.26 2.23
N LEU A 25 -14.55 0.54 3.50
CA LEU A 25 -13.39 1.31 3.91
C LEU A 25 -12.21 0.36 4.12
N ILE A 26 -11.16 0.53 3.33
CA ILE A 26 -9.87 -0.12 3.54
C ILE A 26 -8.92 0.91 4.15
N ALA A 27 -8.43 0.61 5.35
CA ALA A 27 -7.49 1.48 6.04
C ALA A 27 -6.17 1.58 5.26
N GLY A 28 -5.76 2.80 4.97
CA GLY A 28 -4.43 3.14 4.47
C GLY A 28 -3.54 3.56 5.63
N LYS A 29 -2.76 4.64 5.45
CA LYS A 29 -1.80 5.20 6.42
C LYS A 29 -0.47 4.46 6.50
N ALA A 30 -0.13 3.72 5.45
CA ALA A 30 1.26 3.32 5.29
C ALA A 30 2.15 4.56 5.18
N ASN A 31 3.29 4.54 5.86
CA ASN A 31 4.24 5.65 5.93
C ASN A 31 3.69 6.96 6.57
N VAL A 32 2.51 6.93 7.19
CA VAL A 32 1.98 8.06 7.97
C VAL A 32 2.29 7.81 9.43
N ALA A 33 3.04 8.75 10.05
CA ALA A 33 3.43 8.64 11.46
C ALA A 33 2.18 8.55 12.35
N ASN A 34 2.14 7.53 13.20
CA ASN A 34 1.09 7.40 14.22
C ASN A 34 1.41 8.30 15.43
N LYS A 35 0.50 8.35 16.41
CA LYS A 35 0.69 9.14 17.65
C LYS A 35 1.91 8.72 18.48
N GLN A 36 2.50 7.56 18.18
CA GLN A 36 3.71 7.02 18.81
C GLN A 36 4.96 7.26 17.94
N LEU A 37 4.86 8.09 16.90
CA LEU A 37 5.94 8.42 15.95
C LEU A 37 6.48 7.22 15.17
N VAL A 38 5.71 6.13 15.09
CA VAL A 38 6.04 4.96 14.27
C VAL A 38 5.31 5.07 12.94
N THR A 39 6.00 4.81 11.84
CA THR A 39 5.45 4.74 10.49
C THR A 39 5.17 3.29 10.11
N PRO A 40 3.93 2.79 10.24
CA PRO A 40 3.60 1.42 9.86
C PRO A 40 3.80 1.26 8.35
N LYS A 41 4.41 0.14 7.95
CA LYS A 41 4.65 -0.17 6.53
C LYS A 41 3.38 -0.57 5.78
N GLY A 42 2.34 -0.99 6.49
CA GLY A 42 1.03 -1.28 5.93
C GLY A 42 -0.03 -1.43 7.01
N LYS A 43 -1.30 -1.48 6.59
CA LYS A 43 -2.45 -1.77 7.46
C LYS A 43 -3.23 -2.97 6.93
N ALA A 44 -3.70 -3.81 7.85
CA ALA A 44 -4.63 -4.89 7.55
C ALA A 44 -6.06 -4.47 7.94
N THR A 45 -6.99 -4.61 7.00
CA THR A 45 -8.42 -4.38 7.22
C THR A 45 -9.18 -5.69 7.04
N PRO A 46 -9.89 -6.20 8.06
CA PRO A 46 -10.73 -7.38 7.91
C PRO A 46 -12.04 -7.02 7.20
N ILE A 47 -12.40 -7.79 6.17
CA ILE A 47 -13.67 -7.72 5.44
C ILE A 47 -14.29 -9.11 5.32
N THR A 48 -15.55 -9.17 4.91
CA THR A 48 -16.23 -10.43 4.59
C THR A 48 -15.86 -10.93 3.18
N GLU A 49 -16.05 -12.23 2.93
CA GLU A 49 -15.87 -12.81 1.58
C GLU A 49 -16.79 -12.17 0.53
N ASP A 50 -18.05 -11.86 0.91
CA ASP A 50 -19.01 -11.22 0.01
C ASP A 50 -18.54 -9.82 -0.40
N GLU A 51 -18.11 -9.01 0.57
CA GLU A 51 -17.50 -7.70 0.31
C GLU A 51 -16.28 -7.82 -0.59
N PHE A 52 -15.42 -8.81 -0.37
CA PHE A 52 -14.23 -9.03 -1.21
C PHE A 52 -14.59 -9.35 -2.65
N ASN A 53 -15.57 -10.23 -2.87
CA ASN A 53 -16.04 -10.59 -4.22
C ASN A 53 -16.55 -9.35 -4.98
N LEU A 54 -17.33 -8.50 -4.30
CA LEU A 54 -17.80 -7.23 -4.87
C LEU A 54 -16.65 -6.24 -5.08
N LEU A 55 -15.65 -6.22 -4.19
CA LEU A 55 -14.47 -5.36 -4.28
C LEU A 55 -13.61 -5.70 -5.50
N GLN A 56 -13.50 -6.98 -5.87
CA GLN A 56 -12.78 -7.43 -7.07
C GLN A 56 -13.38 -6.89 -8.38
N GLU A 57 -14.66 -6.50 -8.36
CA GLU A 57 -15.33 -5.86 -9.50
C GLU A 57 -15.11 -4.34 -9.54
N ASN A 58 -14.64 -3.72 -8.45
CA ASN A 58 -14.34 -2.30 -8.41
C ASN A 58 -13.07 -1.98 -9.21
N ILE A 59 -13.19 -1.09 -10.20
CA ILE A 59 -12.10 -0.77 -11.13
C ILE A 59 -10.86 -0.19 -10.44
N VAL A 60 -11.05 0.61 -9.38
CA VAL A 60 -9.97 1.27 -8.65
C VAL A 60 -9.26 0.25 -7.76
N PHE A 61 -10.02 -0.57 -7.03
CA PHE A 61 -9.46 -1.64 -6.22
C PHE A 61 -8.65 -2.62 -7.08
N LYS A 62 -9.18 -3.02 -8.24
CA LYS A 62 -8.49 -3.90 -9.18
C LYS A 62 -7.18 -3.30 -9.69
N ALA A 63 -7.15 -1.98 -9.95
CA ALA A 63 -5.92 -1.29 -10.32
C ALA A 63 -4.89 -1.30 -9.17
N HIS A 64 -5.32 -0.98 -7.94
CA HIS A 64 -4.44 -1.04 -6.77
C HIS A 64 -3.91 -2.45 -6.50
N PHE A 65 -4.74 -3.48 -6.66
CA PHE A 65 -4.35 -4.87 -6.47
C PHE A 65 -3.34 -5.31 -7.53
N LYS A 66 -3.61 -5.00 -8.81
CA LYS A 66 -2.71 -5.31 -9.93
C LYS A 66 -1.36 -4.61 -9.81
N ASN A 67 -1.35 -3.37 -9.34
CA ASN A 67 -0.12 -2.60 -9.14
C ASN A 67 0.59 -2.96 -7.82
N GLY A 68 0.06 -3.90 -7.04
CA GLY A 68 0.67 -4.35 -5.81
C GLY A 68 0.67 -3.30 -4.71
N PHE A 69 -0.34 -2.42 -4.65
CA PHE A 69 -0.56 -1.51 -3.51
C PHE A 69 -1.46 -2.11 -2.42
N VAL A 70 -2.27 -3.11 -2.81
CA VAL A 70 -3.12 -3.86 -1.88
C VAL A 70 -3.03 -5.36 -2.17
N ALA A 71 -3.19 -6.18 -1.13
CA ALA A 71 -3.21 -7.64 -1.23
C ALA A 71 -4.25 -8.23 -0.29
N ALA A 72 -4.65 -9.48 -0.53
CA ALA A 72 -5.65 -10.18 0.28
C ALA A 72 -5.11 -11.52 0.80
N SER A 73 -5.40 -11.84 2.06
CA SER A 73 -5.13 -13.17 2.63
C SER A 73 -6.28 -13.64 3.51
N HIS A 74 -6.53 -14.95 3.51
CA HIS A 74 -7.46 -15.59 4.45
C HIS A 74 -6.84 -15.78 5.84
N GLU A 75 -5.50 -15.80 5.90
CA GLU A 75 -4.76 -15.90 7.16
C GLU A 75 -4.42 -14.50 7.67
N LYS A 76 -4.67 -14.29 8.96
CA LYS A 76 -4.26 -13.06 9.65
C LYS A 76 -2.76 -13.12 9.87
N SER A 77 -2.03 -12.39 9.06
CA SER A 77 -0.59 -12.16 9.21
C SER A 77 -0.32 -10.77 9.78
N ASP A 78 0.89 -10.59 10.29
CA ASP A 78 1.37 -9.28 10.66
C ASP A 78 1.47 -8.37 9.43
N ALA A 79 0.79 -7.22 9.48
CA ALA A 79 0.68 -6.32 8.34
C ALA A 79 2.01 -5.63 8.01
N GLU A 80 2.89 -5.44 8.98
CA GLU A 80 4.23 -4.86 8.76
C GLU A 80 5.14 -5.86 8.05
N ALA A 81 5.13 -7.13 8.48
CA ALA A 81 5.89 -8.20 7.84
C ALA A 81 5.42 -8.45 6.40
N PHE A 82 4.10 -8.44 6.18
CA PHE A 82 3.52 -8.60 4.85
C PHE A 82 3.91 -7.44 3.92
N ALA A 83 3.77 -6.20 4.39
CA ALA A 83 4.17 -5.02 3.62
C ALA A 83 5.67 -4.98 3.33
N ALA A 84 6.51 -5.42 4.26
CA ALA A 84 7.95 -5.46 4.07
C ALA A 84 8.41 -6.56 3.07
N ARG A 85 7.64 -7.63 2.91
CA ARG A 85 8.01 -8.81 2.11
C ARG A 85 7.40 -8.82 0.71
N GLU A 86 6.15 -8.39 0.57
CA GLU A 86 5.35 -8.61 -0.64
C GLU A 86 5.07 -7.34 -1.44
N LEU A 87 5.33 -6.14 -0.88
CA LEU A 87 5.10 -4.88 -1.57
C LEU A 87 6.43 -4.19 -1.87
N ALA A 88 6.74 -4.02 -3.16
CA ALA A 88 8.01 -3.50 -3.63
C ALA A 88 8.32 -2.14 -2.97
N PRO A 89 9.53 -1.92 -2.43
CA PRO A 89 9.92 -0.66 -1.80
C PRO A 89 10.03 0.50 -2.81
N THR A 90 9.84 0.24 -4.11
CA THR A 90 9.97 1.19 -5.21
C THR A 90 9.01 0.79 -6.32
N ASP A 91 7.99 1.60 -6.56
CA ASP A 91 7.28 1.63 -7.85
C ASP A 91 8.03 2.57 -8.81
N LYS A 92 7.79 2.47 -10.12
CA LYS A 92 8.41 3.34 -11.15
C LYS A 92 8.09 4.84 -10.95
N SER A 93 7.12 5.16 -10.10
CA SER A 93 6.75 6.52 -9.71
C SER A 93 7.53 7.04 -8.50
N ALA A 94 8.27 6.18 -7.79
CA ALA A 94 9.06 6.59 -6.64
C ALA A 94 10.20 7.51 -7.09
N GLN A 95 10.42 8.59 -6.35
CA GLN A 95 11.58 9.44 -6.57
C GLN A 95 12.85 8.65 -6.32
N ASP A 96 13.87 8.88 -7.16
CA ASP A 96 15.18 8.27 -6.96
C ASP A 96 15.77 8.63 -5.61
N THR A 97 16.35 7.63 -4.97
CA THR A 97 17.28 7.88 -3.88
C THR A 97 18.56 8.51 -4.44
N PRO A 98 19.36 9.21 -3.62
CA PRO A 98 20.65 9.73 -4.07
C PRO A 98 21.56 8.63 -4.68
N GLU A 99 21.44 7.39 -4.22
CA GLU A 99 22.16 6.24 -4.78
C GLU A 99 21.64 5.81 -6.16
N THR A 100 20.32 5.78 -6.38
CA THR A 100 19.76 5.42 -7.71
C THR A 100 19.88 6.58 -8.71
N ALA A 101 19.80 7.82 -8.24
CA ALA A 101 20.03 9.02 -9.05
C ALA A 101 21.46 9.06 -9.61
N LYS A 102 22.48 8.73 -8.78
CA LYS A 102 23.88 8.61 -9.19
C LYS A 102 24.08 7.50 -10.23
N LYS A 103 23.37 6.37 -10.11
CA LYS A 103 23.40 5.27 -11.10
C LYS A 103 22.73 5.65 -12.42
N ARG A 104 21.62 6.38 -12.38
CA ARG A 104 20.86 6.79 -13.59
C ARG A 104 21.57 7.87 -14.39
N ASN A 105 22.31 8.77 -13.73
CA ASN A 105 23.02 9.85 -14.40
C ASN A 105 24.43 10.01 -13.82
N ALA A 106 25.35 9.14 -14.27
CA ALA A 106 26.75 9.12 -13.81
C ALA A 106 27.53 10.43 -14.12
N GLY A 107 26.98 11.33 -14.95
CA GLY A 107 27.53 12.66 -15.27
C GLY A 107 26.68 13.83 -14.80
N GLY A 108 25.65 13.58 -13.97
CA GLY A 108 24.70 14.60 -13.51
C GLY A 108 25.33 15.58 -12.53
N ALA A 109 24.74 16.78 -12.42
CA ALA A 109 25.20 17.81 -11.48
C ALA A 109 25.27 17.24 -10.05
N LYS A 110 26.42 17.43 -9.39
CA LYS A 110 26.65 16.98 -8.02
C LYS A 110 25.65 17.67 -7.08
N VAL A 111 24.62 16.95 -6.65
CA VAL A 111 23.75 17.41 -5.56
C VAL A 111 24.61 17.48 -4.30
N LYS A 112 24.69 18.67 -3.69
CA LYS A 112 25.27 18.82 -2.35
C LYS A 112 24.45 17.94 -1.42
N ASP A 113 25.13 17.06 -0.69
CA ASP A 113 24.54 16.23 0.35
C ASP A 113 23.66 17.13 1.22
N ALA A 114 22.36 16.83 1.29
CA ALA A 114 21.47 17.55 2.20
C ALA A 114 21.96 17.25 3.62
N GLU A 115 22.49 18.28 4.29
CA GLU A 115 23.02 18.23 5.64
C GLU A 115 22.03 17.59 6.63
N ALA A 116 22.61 16.83 7.55
CA ALA A 116 21.95 15.95 8.52
C ALA A 116 21.12 16.70 9.59
#